data_AF-U2FYM1-F1
#
_entry.id   AF-U2FYM1-F1
#
_cell.length_a   1.000
_cell.length_b   1.000
_cell.length_c   1.000
_cell.angle_alpha   90.00
_cell.angle_beta   90.00
_cell.angle_gamma   90.00
#
_symmetry.space_group_name_H-M   'P 1'
#
loop_
_entity.id
_entity.type
_entity.pdbx_description
1 polymer ?
#
loop_
_entity_poly.entity_id
_entity_poly.type
_entity_poly.pdbx_seq_one_letter_code
_entity_poly.pdbx_strand_id
1 'polypeptide(L)'
;MSQLSLSLDTPLMVRDGRGRYRPADADQILEAARQVIEQKMQRGEAFTSPEAVKDYLRAKLAGFEHEVFAVLFLDTRHRLIDYVEMFHGTIDAAEVHPREVVKQALRLNAAAVIVSHNHPSGSPEPSAADKAMTSQLRQALALVDVRTLDHIIIAGSRTTSFAERGLL
;
A
#
# COMPACT_ATOMS: atom_id res chain seq x y z
N MET A 1 6.92 -1.60 27.95
CA MET A 1 7.47 -2.07 26.66
C MET A 1 8.79 -1.35 26.45
N SER A 2 9.89 -2.08 26.28
CA SER A 2 11.21 -1.47 26.09
C SER A 2 11.21 -0.73 24.75
N GLN A 3 11.36 0.60 24.79
CA GLN A 3 11.66 1.37 23.59
C GLN A 3 13.07 0.98 23.17
N LEU A 4 13.21 0.16 22.12
CA LEU A 4 14.48 0.00 21.43
C LEU A 4 14.85 1.36 20.83
N SER A 5 15.76 2.07 21.47
CA SER A 5 16.49 3.16 20.82
C SER A 5 17.51 2.51 19.87
N LEU A 6 17.12 2.33 18.61
CA LEU A 6 18.07 1.98 17.55
C LEU A 6 18.99 3.20 17.33
N SER A 7 20.22 3.14 17.84
CA SER A 7 21.28 3.97 17.27
C SER A 7 21.55 3.42 15.87
N LEU A 8 21.30 4.23 14.84
CA LEU A 8 21.61 3.90 13.46
C LEU A 8 23.13 3.91 13.17
N ASP A 9 23.96 4.16 14.19
CA ASP A 9 25.43 4.11 14.03
C ASP A 9 25.94 2.67 13.90
N THR A 10 25.11 1.66 14.20
CA THR A 10 25.46 0.25 14.00
C THR A 10 24.72 -0.31 12.78
N PRO A 11 25.42 -0.84 11.77
CA PRO A 11 24.78 -1.40 10.59
C PRO A 11 23.94 -2.64 10.98
N LEU A 12 22.74 -2.74 10.41
CA LEU A 12 21.93 -3.95 10.51
C LEU A 12 22.69 -5.12 9.86
N MET A 13 22.70 -6.28 10.53
CA MET A 13 23.45 -7.45 10.08
C MET A 13 22.51 -8.54 9.57
N VAL A 14 22.82 -9.11 8.42
CA VAL A 14 22.12 -10.27 7.83
C VAL A 14 23.02 -11.49 7.81
N ARG A 15 22.42 -12.67 7.96
CA ARG A 15 23.14 -13.95 7.89
C ARG A 15 23.04 -14.53 6.48
N ASP A 16 24.18 -14.76 5.84
CA ASP A 16 24.22 -15.39 4.51
C ASP A 16 23.86 -16.89 4.57
N GLY A 17 23.62 -17.52 3.42
CA GLY A 17 23.34 -18.95 3.32
C GLY A 17 24.47 -19.88 3.78
N ARG A 18 25.65 -19.32 4.08
CA ARG A 18 26.81 -20.02 4.66
C ARG A 18 26.95 -19.75 6.16
N GLY A 19 26.00 -19.04 6.76
CA GLY A 19 25.91 -18.77 8.18
C GLY A 19 26.73 -17.59 8.68
N ARG A 20 27.37 -16.80 7.80
CA ARG A 20 28.20 -15.65 8.16
C ARG A 20 27.36 -14.38 8.26
N TYR A 21 27.69 -13.52 9.22
CA TYR A 21 27.07 -12.21 9.37
C TYR A 21 27.80 -11.17 8.51
N ARG A 22 27.02 -10.36 7.78
CA ARG A 22 27.50 -9.21 7.02
C ARG A 22 26.53 -8.04 7.17
N PRO A 23 26.95 -6.79 6.92
CA PRO A 23 26.02 -5.67 6.82
C PRO A 23 24.94 -5.96 5.77
N ALA A 24 23.70 -5.59 6.10
CA ALA A 24 22.56 -5.60 5.20
C ALA A 24 22.69 -4.44 4.21
N ASP A 25 22.39 -4.69 2.94
CA ASP A 25 22.17 -3.60 1.98
C ASP A 25 20.78 -2.98 2.16
N ALA A 26 20.54 -1.85 1.51
CA ALA A 26 19.27 -1.11 1.64
C ALA A 26 18.06 -1.94 1.22
N ASP A 27 18.19 -2.74 0.14
CA ASP A 27 17.12 -3.58 -0.38
C ASP A 27 16.74 -4.68 0.61
N GLN A 28 17.74 -5.32 1.24
CA GLN A 28 17.53 -6.31 2.29
C GLN A 28 16.86 -5.72 3.54
N ILE A 29 17.21 -4.48 3.91
CA ILE A 29 16.58 -3.79 5.05
C ILE A 29 15.12 -3.49 4.72
N LEU A 30 14.84 -2.97 3.53
CA LEU A 30 13.48 -2.66 3.07
C LEU A 30 12.64 -3.94 2.97
N GLU A 31 13.19 -5.02 2.43
CA GLU A 31 12.51 -6.31 2.34
C GLU A 31 12.20 -6.89 3.73
N ALA A 32 13.17 -6.89 4.64
CA ALA A 32 12.94 -7.34 6.02
C ALA A 32 11.89 -6.48 6.74
N ALA A 33 11.91 -5.15 6.53
CA ALA A 33 10.91 -4.25 7.08
C ALA A 33 9.51 -4.55 6.52
N ARG A 34 9.38 -4.78 5.20
CA ARG A 34 8.12 -5.20 4.57
C ARG A 34 7.59 -6.51 5.18
N GLN A 35 8.45 -7.51 5.37
CA GLN A 35 8.08 -8.79 6.00
C GLN A 35 7.60 -8.63 7.45
N VAL A 36 8.29 -7.80 8.26
CA VAL A 36 7.87 -7.53 9.64
C VAL A 36 6.51 -6.83 9.67
N ILE A 37 6.25 -5.94 8.71
CA ILE A 37 4.99 -5.19 8.64
C ILE A 37 3.85 -6.09 8.17
N GLU A 38 4.10 -7.01 7.24
CA GLU A 38 3.16 -8.08 6.90
C GLU A 38 2.84 -8.97 8.10
N GLN A 39 3.83 -9.32 8.93
CA GLN A 39 3.59 -10.11 10.14
C GLN A 39 2.78 -9.37 11.21
N LYS A 40 2.88 -8.03 11.24
CA LYS A 40 2.15 -7.14 12.16
C LYS A 40 0.74 -6.77 11.67
N MET A 41 0.43 -7.02 10.40
CA MET A 41 -0.87 -6.77 9.78
C MET A 41 -1.34 -8.06 9.12
N GLN A 42 -1.75 -9.00 9.97
CA GLN A 42 -2.18 -10.33 9.51
C GLN A 42 -3.56 -10.25 8.85
N ARG A 43 -3.79 -11.17 7.92
CA ARG A 43 -5.13 -11.42 7.36
C ARG A 43 -6.14 -11.58 8.49
N GLY A 44 -7.17 -10.73 8.50
CA GLY A 44 -8.19 -10.69 9.54
C GLY A 44 -7.98 -9.63 10.63
N GLU A 45 -6.91 -8.83 10.60
CA GLU A 45 -6.77 -7.65 11.46
C GLU A 45 -7.51 -6.45 10.86
N ALA A 46 -8.17 -5.69 11.73
CA ALA A 46 -8.83 -4.44 11.36
C ALA A 46 -7.80 -3.31 11.34
N PHE A 47 -7.88 -2.44 10.33
CA PHE A 47 -7.21 -1.15 10.43
C PHE A 47 -7.90 -0.31 11.50
N THR A 48 -7.18 0.01 12.57
CA THR A 48 -7.73 0.71 13.75
C THR A 48 -7.83 2.22 13.54
N SER A 49 -7.16 2.78 12.53
CA SER A 49 -7.20 4.20 12.18
C SER A 49 -6.73 4.43 10.73
N PRO A 50 -7.09 5.58 10.11
CA PRO A 50 -6.54 5.99 8.81
C PRO A 50 -5.00 6.06 8.79
N GLU A 51 -4.39 6.50 9.90
CA GLU A 51 -2.92 6.59 9.99
C GLU A 51 -2.26 5.20 9.94
N ALA A 52 -2.87 4.18 10.56
CA ALA A 52 -2.36 2.81 10.47
C ALA A 52 -2.38 2.29 9.02
N VAL A 53 -3.40 2.65 8.23
CA VAL A 53 -3.45 2.31 6.80
C VAL A 53 -2.33 3.01 6.03
N LYS A 54 -2.13 4.32 6.27
CA LYS A 54 -1.07 5.11 5.64
C LYS A 54 0.31 4.57 5.97
N ASP A 55 0.58 4.25 7.24
CA ASP A 55 1.84 3.66 7.68
C ASP A 55 2.10 2.31 7.01
N TYR A 56 1.07 1.45 6.95
CA TYR A 56 1.15 0.15 6.27
C TYR A 56 1.48 0.32 4.78
N LEU A 57 0.71 1.15 4.06
CA LEU A 57 0.91 1.39 2.63
C LEU A 57 2.23 2.09 2.35
N ARG A 58 2.65 3.04 3.18
CA ARG A 58 3.96 3.71 3.07
C ARG A 58 5.08 2.69 3.16
N ALA A 59 5.03 1.76 4.10
CA ALA A 59 6.08 0.76 4.20
C ALA A 59 6.11 -0.23 3.02
N LYS A 60 4.96 -0.53 2.43
CA LYS A 60 4.86 -1.44 1.29
C LYS A 60 5.31 -0.75 -0.01
N LEU A 61 4.80 0.45 -0.27
CA LEU A 61 4.93 1.14 -1.56
C LEU A 61 6.02 2.22 -1.61
N ALA A 62 6.51 2.73 -0.48
CA ALA A 62 7.62 3.68 -0.52
C ALA A 62 8.90 2.98 -1.04
N GLY A 63 9.67 3.74 -1.82
CA GLY A 63 10.95 3.29 -2.36
C GLY A 63 10.89 2.57 -3.70
N PHE A 64 9.70 2.29 -4.25
CA PHE A 64 9.62 1.86 -5.65
C PHE A 64 10.01 3.00 -6.60
N GLU A 65 10.87 2.70 -7.57
CA GLU A 65 11.36 3.65 -8.58
C GLU A 65 10.37 3.86 -9.74
N HIS A 66 9.31 3.05 -9.79
CA HIS A 66 8.19 3.14 -10.74
C HIS A 66 6.87 3.18 -9.97
N GLU A 67 5.80 3.60 -10.62
CA GLU A 67 4.47 3.57 -10.00
C GLU A 67 3.97 2.14 -9.84
N VAL A 68 3.52 1.81 -8.63
CA VAL A 68 2.87 0.54 -8.30
C VAL A 68 1.49 0.86 -7.75
N PHE A 69 0.46 0.36 -8.41
CA PHE A 69 -0.92 0.47 -7.96
C PHE A 69 -1.31 -0.79 -7.19
N ALA A 70 -1.64 -0.61 -5.92
CA ALA A 70 -2.03 -1.68 -5.02
C ALA A 70 -3.44 -1.48 -4.44
N VAL A 71 -4.05 -2.59 -4.03
CA VAL A 71 -5.39 -2.61 -3.47
C VAL A 71 -5.39 -3.43 -2.19
N LEU A 72 -5.92 -2.83 -1.13
CA LEU A 72 -6.31 -3.51 0.11
C LEU A 72 -7.74 -3.99 -0.05
N PHE A 73 -7.95 -5.30 -0.02
CA PHE A 73 -9.29 -5.91 -0.04
C PHE A 73 -9.75 -6.16 1.38
N LEU A 74 -10.95 -5.70 1.73
CA LEU A 74 -11.44 -5.66 3.09
C LEU A 74 -12.78 -6.39 3.23
N ASP A 75 -13.00 -6.99 4.39
CA ASP A 75 -14.31 -7.57 4.73
C ASP A 75 -15.31 -6.52 5.24
N THR A 76 -16.52 -6.96 5.61
CA THR A 76 -17.59 -6.07 6.10
C THR A 76 -17.26 -5.36 7.41
N ARG A 77 -16.27 -5.85 8.17
CA ARG A 77 -15.75 -5.24 9.41
C ARG A 77 -14.45 -4.47 9.16
N HIS A 78 -14.12 -4.19 7.90
CA HIS A 78 -12.91 -3.49 7.46
C HIS A 78 -11.61 -4.20 7.89
N ARG A 79 -11.65 -5.53 7.99
CA ARG A 79 -10.47 -6.36 8.25
C ARG A 79 -9.79 -6.71 6.93
N LEU A 80 -8.46 -6.70 6.92
CA LEU A 80 -7.68 -7.00 5.73
C LEU A 80 -7.91 -8.47 5.31
N ILE A 81 -8.47 -8.66 4.12
CA ILE A 81 -8.55 -9.96 3.46
C ILE A 81 -7.24 -10.23 2.73
N ASP A 82 -6.78 -9.26 1.94
CA ASP A 82 -5.55 -9.38 1.15
C ASP A 82 -5.02 -8.00 0.72
N TYR A 83 -3.71 -7.92 0.50
CA TYR A 83 -3.03 -6.79 -0.14
C TYR A 83 -2.45 -7.26 -1.47
N VAL A 84 -2.77 -6.58 -2.56
CA VAL A 84 -2.30 -6.98 -3.89
C VAL A 84 -1.77 -5.78 -4.66
N GLU A 85 -0.50 -5.85 -5.08
CA GLU A 85 0.08 -4.98 -6.10
C GLU A 85 -0.47 -5.42 -7.46
N MET A 86 -1.48 -4.70 -7.96
CA MET A 86 -2.27 -5.12 -9.12
C MET A 86 -1.69 -4.66 -10.45
N PHE A 87 -1.04 -3.50 -10.48
CA PHE A 87 -0.48 -2.93 -11.70
C PHE A 87 0.87 -2.29 -11.42
N HIS A 88 1.81 -2.49 -12.34
CA HIS A 88 3.12 -1.87 -12.33
C HIS A 88 3.21 -0.97 -13.56
N GLY A 89 3.51 0.30 -13.32
CA GLY A 89 3.57 1.34 -14.32
C GLY A 89 4.99 1.72 -14.71
N THR A 90 5.08 2.87 -15.37
CA THR A 90 6.34 3.57 -15.62
C THR A 90 6.64 4.50 -14.44
N ILE A 91 7.58 5.44 -14.64
CA ILE A 91 7.88 6.49 -13.66
C ILE A 91 6.69 7.47 -13.51
N ASP A 92 5.87 7.62 -14.56
CA ASP A 92 4.88 8.70 -14.66
C ASP A 92 3.43 8.22 -14.51
N ALA A 93 3.14 6.95 -14.77
CA ALA A 93 1.80 6.39 -14.70
C ALA A 93 1.79 4.84 -14.68
N ALA A 94 0.87 4.26 -13.91
CA ALA A 94 0.38 2.89 -14.10
C ALA A 94 -0.98 2.86 -14.81
N GLU A 95 -1.12 2.03 -15.85
CA GLU A 95 -2.42 1.82 -16.49
C GLU A 95 -3.27 0.87 -15.64
N VAL A 96 -4.34 1.41 -15.05
CA VAL A 96 -5.24 0.68 -14.15
C VAL A 96 -6.52 0.30 -14.89
N HIS A 97 -6.88 -0.98 -14.84
CA HIS A 97 -8.09 -1.48 -15.47
C HIS A 97 -9.17 -1.83 -14.43
N PRO A 98 -10.30 -1.09 -14.35
CA PRO A 98 -11.34 -1.35 -13.35
C PRO A 98 -11.89 -2.78 -13.36
N ARG A 99 -11.97 -3.42 -14.54
CA ARG A 99 -12.43 -4.81 -14.66
C ARG A 99 -11.60 -5.80 -13.86
N GLU A 100 -10.28 -5.63 -13.79
CA GLU A 100 -9.42 -6.55 -13.05
C GLU A 100 -9.54 -6.31 -11.55
N VAL A 101 -9.68 -5.06 -11.11
CA VAL A 101 -9.94 -4.72 -9.71
C VAL A 101 -11.28 -5.30 -9.24
N VAL A 102 -12.34 -5.14 -10.04
CA VAL A 102 -13.67 -5.72 -9.75
C VAL A 102 -13.60 -7.25 -9.70
N LYS A 103 -12.97 -7.89 -10.68
CA LYS A 103 -12.79 -9.35 -10.72
C LYS A 103 -12.06 -9.85 -9.47
N GLN A 104 -11.01 -9.17 -9.04
CA GLN A 104 -10.26 -9.53 -7.83
C GLN A 104 -11.08 -9.33 -6.56
N ALA A 105 -11.83 -8.21 -6.46
CA ALA A 105 -12.70 -7.92 -5.32
C ALA A 105 -13.75 -9.02 -5.14
N LEU A 106 -14.42 -9.42 -6.24
CA LEU A 106 -15.39 -10.50 -6.23
C LEU A 106 -14.76 -11.86 -5.90
N ARG A 107 -13.59 -12.16 -6.47
CA ARG A 107 -12.85 -13.41 -6.16
C ARG A 107 -12.52 -13.53 -4.68
N LEU A 108 -12.18 -12.43 -4.03
CA LEU A 108 -11.84 -12.38 -2.61
C LEU A 108 -13.06 -12.19 -1.69
N ASN A 109 -14.27 -12.05 -2.25
CA ASN A 109 -15.49 -11.66 -1.53
C ASN A 109 -15.29 -10.40 -0.67
N ALA A 110 -14.58 -9.41 -1.23
CA ALA A 110 -14.33 -8.14 -0.56
C ALA A 110 -15.62 -7.32 -0.47
N ALA A 111 -15.91 -6.75 0.69
CA ALA A 111 -17.02 -5.82 0.90
C ALA A 111 -16.60 -4.35 0.71
N ALA A 112 -15.29 -4.10 0.74
CA ALA A 112 -14.72 -2.78 0.57
C ALA A 112 -13.28 -2.88 0.09
N VAL A 113 -12.77 -1.78 -0.47
CA VAL A 113 -11.37 -1.63 -0.86
C VAL A 113 -10.81 -0.28 -0.42
N ILE A 114 -9.51 -0.26 -0.19
CA ILE A 114 -8.69 0.96 -0.21
C ILE A 114 -7.69 0.80 -1.35
N VAL A 115 -7.64 1.77 -2.25
CA VAL A 115 -6.69 1.77 -3.36
C VAL A 115 -5.50 2.69 -3.05
N SER A 116 -4.35 2.41 -3.63
CA SER A 116 -3.14 3.19 -3.38
C SER A 116 -2.15 3.07 -4.51
N HIS A 117 -1.40 4.14 -4.77
CA HIS A 117 -0.18 4.07 -5.56
C HIS A 117 0.91 5.00 -5.04
N ASN A 118 2.15 4.71 -5.38
CA ASN A 118 3.28 5.60 -5.10
C ASN A 118 3.53 6.57 -6.26
N HIS A 119 3.98 7.78 -5.93
CA HIS A 119 4.60 8.71 -6.86
C HIS A 119 6.13 8.70 -6.65
N PRO A 120 6.92 8.12 -7.57
CA PRO A 120 8.38 8.15 -7.51
C PRO A 120 8.95 9.57 -7.49
N SER A 121 8.25 10.53 -8.10
CA SER A 121 8.59 11.96 -8.07
C SER A 121 8.59 12.59 -6.68
N GLY A 122 7.97 11.93 -5.69
CA GLY A 122 7.85 12.44 -4.32
C GLY A 122 6.81 13.54 -4.13
N SER A 123 6.03 13.89 -5.17
CA SER A 123 4.89 14.81 -5.05
C SER A 123 3.68 14.08 -4.46
N PRO A 124 3.09 14.53 -3.34
CA PRO A 124 1.88 13.93 -2.78
C PRO A 124 0.59 14.44 -3.44
N GLU A 125 0.68 15.40 -4.37
CA GLU A 125 -0.51 16.02 -4.96
C GLU A 125 -1.13 15.11 -6.04
N PRO A 126 -2.42 14.76 -5.95
CA PRO A 126 -3.10 13.97 -6.97
C PRO A 126 -3.25 14.72 -8.29
N SER A 127 -2.86 14.06 -9.37
CA SER A 127 -3.06 14.51 -10.74
C SER A 127 -4.53 14.46 -11.16
N ALA A 128 -4.84 15.04 -12.33
CA ALA A 128 -6.17 14.89 -12.93
C ALA A 128 -6.45 13.44 -13.34
N ALA A 129 -5.42 12.69 -13.75
CA ALA A 129 -5.53 11.28 -14.11
C ALA A 129 -5.89 10.43 -12.88
N ASP A 130 -5.26 10.68 -11.73
CA ASP A 130 -5.57 10.00 -10.46
C ASP A 130 -7.04 10.18 -10.10
N LYS A 131 -7.54 11.42 -10.18
CA LYS A 131 -8.94 11.75 -9.87
C LYS A 131 -9.91 11.05 -10.83
N ALA A 132 -9.62 11.06 -12.12
CA ALA A 132 -10.45 10.40 -13.13
C ALA A 132 -10.48 8.88 -12.93
N MET A 133 -9.31 8.26 -12.78
CA MET A 133 -9.16 6.82 -12.51
C MET A 133 -9.90 6.42 -11.23
N THR A 134 -9.73 7.16 -10.14
CA THR A 134 -10.39 6.89 -8.85
C THR A 134 -11.90 6.94 -8.97
N SER A 135 -12.42 7.97 -9.66
CA SER A 135 -13.86 8.11 -9.91
C SER A 135 -14.40 6.93 -10.72
N GLN A 136 -13.70 6.52 -11.78
CA GLN A 136 -14.10 5.39 -12.61
C GLN A 136 -14.07 4.07 -11.82
N LEU A 137 -13.04 3.84 -11.00
CA LEU A 137 -12.94 2.66 -10.13
C LEU A 137 -14.07 2.62 -9.10
N ARG A 138 -14.33 3.74 -8.42
CA ARG A 138 -15.42 3.86 -7.43
C ARG A 138 -16.76 3.52 -8.06
N GLN A 139 -17.04 4.05 -9.25
CA GLN A 139 -18.29 3.76 -9.97
C GLN A 139 -18.40 2.28 -10.35
N ALA A 140 -17.32 1.68 -10.88
CA ALA A 140 -17.33 0.27 -11.28
C ALA A 140 -17.51 -0.69 -10.10
N LEU A 141 -16.84 -0.43 -8.97
CA LEU A 141 -16.95 -1.23 -7.75
C LEU A 141 -18.32 -1.09 -7.08
N ALA A 142 -18.93 0.10 -7.13
CA ALA A 142 -20.26 0.34 -6.60
C ALA A 142 -21.35 -0.49 -7.30
N LEU A 143 -21.18 -0.84 -8.59
CA LEU A 143 -22.13 -1.69 -9.32
C LEU A 143 -22.19 -3.13 -8.79
N VAL A 144 -21.22 -3.55 -8.00
CA VAL A 144 -21.13 -4.88 -7.40
C VAL A 144 -21.08 -4.81 -5.87
N ASP A 145 -21.61 -3.73 -5.29
CA ASP A 145 -21.70 -3.49 -3.85
C ASP A 145 -20.36 -3.51 -3.09
N VAL A 146 -19.25 -3.21 -3.77
CA VAL A 146 -17.93 -3.05 -3.16
C VAL A 146 -17.64 -1.57 -2.94
N ARG A 147 -17.45 -1.17 -1.68
CA ARG A 147 -17.20 0.24 -1.31
C ARG A 147 -15.74 0.62 -1.50
N THR A 148 -15.45 1.72 -2.18
CA THR A 148 -14.11 2.35 -2.16
C THR A 148 -14.04 3.28 -0.95
N LEU A 149 -13.28 2.89 0.08
CA LEU A 149 -13.20 3.66 1.34
C LEU A 149 -12.20 4.81 1.26
N ASP A 150 -11.09 4.60 0.58
CA ASP A 150 -10.09 5.62 0.38
C ASP A 150 -9.25 5.36 -0.89
N HIS A 151 -8.57 6.41 -1.35
CA HIS A 151 -7.44 6.35 -2.24
C HIS A 151 -6.27 7.08 -1.60
N ILE A 152 -5.20 6.35 -1.30
CA ILE A 152 -4.01 6.89 -0.62
C ILE A 152 -2.84 6.95 -1.59
N ILE A 153 -2.32 8.15 -1.85
CA ILE A 153 -1.08 8.36 -2.61
C ILE A 153 0.12 8.34 -1.66
N ILE A 154 1.16 7.59 -2.00
CA ILE A 154 2.42 7.50 -1.25
C ILE A 154 3.52 8.28 -1.97
N ALA A 155 4.10 9.28 -1.33
CA ALA A 155 5.10 10.16 -1.91
C ALA A 155 6.30 10.30 -0.96
N GLY A 156 7.14 9.28 -0.94
CA GLY A 156 8.22 9.14 0.05
C GLY A 156 7.65 9.00 1.46
N SER A 157 8.00 9.92 2.35
CA SER A 157 7.46 9.97 3.72
C SER A 157 6.07 10.61 3.82
N ARG A 158 5.59 11.26 2.76
CA ARG A 158 4.30 11.96 2.73
C ARG A 158 3.23 11.07 2.14
N THR A 159 2.00 11.29 2.56
CA THR A 159 0.83 10.56 2.07
C THR A 159 -0.34 11.50 1.88
N THR A 160 -1.16 11.26 0.85
CA THR A 160 -2.41 12.00 0.63
C THR A 160 -3.58 11.03 0.60
N SER A 161 -4.59 11.26 1.45
CA SER A 161 -5.87 10.55 1.41
C SER A 161 -6.89 11.35 0.60
N PHE A 162 -7.57 10.70 -0.33
CA PHE A 162 -8.67 11.31 -1.07
C PHE A 162 -9.89 11.53 -0.19
N ALA A 163 -10.17 10.60 0.72
CA ALA A 163 -11.28 10.71 1.66
C ALA A 163 -11.11 11.92 2.58
N GLU A 164 -9.92 12.11 3.17
CA GLU A 164 -9.63 13.27 4.03
C GLU A 164 -9.68 14.61 3.27
N ARG A 165 -9.38 14.60 1.97
CA ARG A 165 -9.46 15.77 1.11
C ARG A 165 -10.84 16.03 0.50
N GLY A 166 -11.82 15.16 0.74
CA GLY A 166 -13.16 15.28 0.13
C GLY A 166 -13.17 15.08 -1.39
N LEU A 167 -12.25 14.28 -1.92
CA LEU A 167 -12.12 13.97 -3.35
C LEU A 167 -12.83 12.67 -3.75
N LEU A 168 -13.46 12.00 -2.79
CA LEU A 168 -14.02 10.66 -2.93
C LEU A 168 -15.53 10.59 -2.87
#